data_AF-C0XIA3-F1
#
_entry.id   AF-C0XIA3-F1
#
_cell.length_a   1.000
_cell.length_b   1.000
_cell.length_c   1.000
_cell.angle_alpha   90.00
_cell.angle_beta   90.00
_cell.angle_gamma   90.00
#
_symmetry.space_group_name_H-M   'P 1'
#
loop_
_entity.id
_entity.type
_entity.pdbx_description
1 polymer ?
#
loop_
_entity_poly.entity_id
_entity_poly.type
_entity_poly.pdbx_seq_one_letter_code
_entity_poly.pdbx_strand_id
1 'polypeptide(L)'
;MTIKLGDILKQTRQAQHMTQKQLAEGICSQSMLSAIEKGQYTPNANLLIALCRRLKISLDDISLSSNFSIGRKRDFNQKLDRLCNQHQYQKLFDFLQKPSVLDAIETNGQTQAYYYYLGVSKWHLQQGLQDVAADFQLSLASAQPTHLSVLTRLGMMSLAMVRTQLGQLRSSEKLLAQAVSDIETAEYEENLNIVFYLAGLICFESEHYAKTANWVLRGIDFATGHDSHYMLANLYYLLARTAEVEVQLDIHDDAQERAKIFTELFHEKPYENF
;
A
#
# COMPACT_ATOMS: atom_id res chain seq x y z
N MET A 1 17.03 -2.70 -11.82
CA MET A 1 17.79 -1.46 -11.58
C MET A 1 16.79 -0.47 -11.02
N THR A 2 16.76 -0.30 -9.70
CA THR A 2 15.73 0.48 -9.00
C THR A 2 15.93 1.96 -9.34
N ILE A 3 14.94 2.59 -9.96
CA ILE A 3 15.01 4.00 -10.36
C ILE A 3 14.62 4.83 -9.13
N LYS A 4 15.54 5.63 -8.60
CA LYS A 4 15.30 6.46 -7.42
C LYS A 4 14.48 7.70 -7.76
N LEU A 5 13.79 8.30 -6.79
CA LEU A 5 13.03 9.54 -6.99
C LEU A 5 13.87 10.64 -7.67
N GLY A 6 15.10 10.83 -7.20
CA GLY A 6 16.05 11.78 -7.78
C GLY A 6 16.35 11.49 -9.25
N ASP A 7 16.43 10.21 -9.63
CA ASP A 7 16.64 9.79 -11.01
C ASP A 7 15.41 10.05 -11.88
N ILE A 8 14.19 9.82 -11.37
CA ILE A 8 12.94 10.12 -12.09
C ILE A 8 12.84 11.62 -12.38
N LEU A 9 13.06 12.46 -11.35
CA LEU A 9 13.04 13.92 -11.49
C LEU A 9 14.08 14.38 -12.52
N LYS A 10 15.30 13.85 -12.42
CA LYS A 10 16.40 14.17 -13.34
C LYS A 10 16.11 13.73 -14.77
N GLN A 11 15.67 12.49 -14.98
CA GLN A 11 15.38 11.94 -16.30
C GLN A 11 14.23 12.70 -16.95
N THR A 12 13.14 12.96 -16.21
CA THR A 12 12.00 13.71 -16.72
C THR A 12 12.40 15.15 -17.08
N ARG A 13 13.17 15.81 -16.21
CA ARG A 13 13.71 17.14 -16.48
C ARG A 13 14.55 17.17 -17.75
N GLN A 14 15.42 16.18 -17.93
CA GLN A 14 16.27 16.05 -19.11
C GLN A 14 15.47 15.77 -20.38
N ALA A 15 14.46 14.92 -20.30
CA ALA A 15 13.54 14.63 -21.41
C ALA A 15 12.74 15.87 -21.85
N GLN A 16 12.47 16.80 -20.92
CA GLN A 16 11.83 18.09 -21.20
C GLN A 16 12.83 19.21 -21.54
N HIS A 17 14.12 18.89 -21.70
CA HIS A 17 15.20 19.83 -21.99
C HIS A 17 15.31 21.00 -21.00
N MET A 18 14.90 20.80 -19.74
CA MET A 18 15.00 21.81 -18.69
C MET A 18 16.37 21.73 -17.99
N THR A 19 16.96 22.87 -17.64
CA THR A 19 18.10 22.94 -16.72
C THR A 19 17.63 22.81 -15.27
N GLN A 20 18.52 22.39 -14.36
CA GLN A 20 18.21 22.39 -12.93
C GLN A 20 17.80 23.78 -12.44
N LYS A 21 18.42 24.84 -12.97
CA LYS A 21 18.06 26.22 -12.64
C LYS A 21 16.60 26.53 -13.01
N GLN A 22 16.15 26.12 -14.20
CA GLN A 22 14.78 26.34 -14.67
C GLN A 22 13.76 25.52 -13.87
N LEU A 23 14.08 24.27 -13.52
CA LEU A 23 13.17 23.48 -12.70
C LEU A 23 13.06 24.06 -11.28
N ALA A 24 14.19 24.45 -10.68
CA ALA A 24 14.25 24.97 -9.31
C ALA A 24 13.68 26.40 -9.15
N GLU A 25 13.51 27.15 -10.23
CA GLU A 25 13.11 28.57 -10.20
C GLU A 25 11.80 28.81 -9.43
N GLY A 26 11.85 29.60 -8.36
CA GLY A 26 10.68 29.86 -7.50
C GLY A 26 10.19 28.64 -6.72
N ILE A 27 10.99 27.57 -6.64
CA ILE A 27 10.72 26.36 -5.85
C ILE A 27 11.82 26.14 -4.80
N CYS A 28 13.08 26.07 -5.22
CA CYS A 28 14.23 25.84 -4.35
C CYS A 28 15.52 26.38 -4.99
N SER A 29 16.66 26.21 -4.32
CA SER A 29 17.95 26.52 -4.95
C SER A 29 18.35 25.43 -5.95
N GLN A 30 19.09 25.80 -7.00
CA GLN A 30 19.62 24.84 -7.96
C GLN A 30 20.54 23.80 -7.29
N SER A 31 21.27 24.20 -6.24
CA SER A 31 22.10 23.29 -5.45
C SER A 31 21.26 22.26 -4.67
N MET A 32 20.14 22.68 -4.09
CA MET A 32 19.19 21.79 -3.41
C MET A 32 18.56 20.80 -4.40
N LEU A 33 18.09 21.27 -5.57
CA LEU A 33 17.61 20.38 -6.62
C LEU A 33 18.70 19.40 -7.08
N SER A 34 19.95 19.84 -7.21
CA SER A 34 21.05 18.93 -7.54
C SER A 34 21.29 17.88 -6.45
N ALA A 35 21.10 18.20 -5.17
CA ALA A 35 21.21 17.23 -4.08
C ALA A 35 20.06 16.22 -4.13
N ILE A 36 18.84 16.68 -4.44
CA ILE A 36 17.66 15.83 -4.64
C ILE A 36 17.88 14.86 -5.81
N GLU A 37 18.28 15.37 -6.97
CA GLU A 37 18.55 14.55 -8.17
C GLU A 37 19.70 13.54 -8.00
N LYS A 38 20.55 13.72 -6.97
CA LYS A 38 21.64 12.79 -6.61
C LYS A 38 21.28 11.86 -5.46
N GLY A 39 20.06 11.97 -4.90
CA GLY A 39 19.64 11.22 -3.71
C GLY A 39 20.39 11.62 -2.43
N GLN A 40 20.99 12.81 -2.39
CA GLN A 40 21.74 13.34 -1.24
C GLN A 40 20.86 14.16 -0.29
N TYR A 41 19.65 14.51 -0.72
CA TYR A 41 18.70 15.29 0.05
C TYR A 41 17.28 14.86 -0.29
N THR A 42 16.52 14.42 0.71
CA THR A 42 15.11 14.07 0.54
C THR A 42 14.29 15.36 0.64
N PRO A 43 13.59 15.77 -0.44
CA PRO A 43 12.79 16.99 -0.40
C PRO A 43 11.64 16.82 0.59
N ASN A 44 11.26 17.91 1.27
CA ASN A 44 9.97 17.92 1.95
C ASN A 44 8.84 17.83 0.92
N ALA A 45 7.67 17.49 1.42
CA ALA A 45 6.59 17.08 0.56
C ALA A 45 6.09 18.24 -0.33
N ASN A 46 6.02 19.48 0.19
CA ASN A 46 5.71 20.70 -0.56
C ASN A 46 6.69 20.97 -1.72
N LEU A 47 7.98 20.80 -1.47
CA LEU A 47 9.04 20.93 -2.47
C LEU A 47 8.86 19.88 -3.57
N LEU A 48 8.57 18.63 -3.20
CA LEU A 48 8.31 17.57 -4.16
C LEU A 48 7.09 17.85 -5.04
N ILE A 49 5.98 18.35 -4.47
CA ILE A 49 4.79 18.77 -5.25
C ILE A 49 5.16 19.77 -6.31
N ALA A 50 5.89 20.81 -5.91
CA ALA A 50 6.21 21.89 -6.81
C ALA A 50 7.07 21.39 -7.99
N LEU A 51 8.01 20.48 -7.73
CA LEU A 51 8.86 19.86 -8.75
C LEU A 51 8.05 18.94 -9.68
N CYS A 52 7.21 18.05 -9.14
CA CYS A 52 6.39 17.13 -9.92
C CYS A 52 5.36 17.87 -10.79
N ARG A 53 4.67 18.88 -10.24
CA ARG A 53 3.73 19.73 -10.99
C ARG A 53 4.43 20.44 -12.14
N ARG A 54 5.65 20.95 -11.91
CA ARG A 54 6.41 21.63 -12.96
C ARG A 54 6.84 20.68 -14.07
N LEU A 55 7.27 19.49 -13.70
CA LEU A 55 7.64 18.44 -14.64
C LEU A 55 6.44 17.76 -15.28
N LYS A 56 5.19 18.16 -14.95
CA LYS A 56 3.97 17.53 -15.47
C LYS A 56 4.04 15.99 -15.42
N ILE A 57 4.69 15.45 -14.39
CA ILE A 57 4.73 14.01 -14.16
C ILE A 57 3.31 13.64 -13.79
N SER A 58 2.63 12.89 -14.67
CA SER A 58 1.38 12.25 -14.28
C SER A 58 1.74 11.11 -13.34
N LEU A 59 1.25 11.20 -12.13
CA LEU A 59 1.53 10.25 -11.07
C LEU A 59 0.76 8.93 -11.30
N ASP A 60 -0.12 8.90 -12.32
CA ASP A 60 -0.84 7.73 -12.81
C ASP A 60 0.06 6.66 -13.42
N ASP A 61 1.25 7.02 -13.93
CA ASP A 61 2.21 6.08 -14.55
C ASP A 61 3.13 5.40 -13.51
N ILE A 62 3.09 5.85 -12.26
CA ILE A 62 3.73 5.16 -11.14
C ILE A 62 2.71 4.13 -10.66
N SER A 63 2.72 2.92 -11.24
CA SER A 63 1.99 1.80 -10.67
C SER A 63 2.57 1.52 -9.29
N LEU A 64 1.96 2.11 -8.25
CA LEU A 64 2.50 2.10 -6.88
C LEU A 64 2.62 0.69 -6.31
N SER A 65 1.91 -0.29 -6.88
CA SER A 65 2.19 -1.72 -6.70
C SER A 65 1.59 -2.57 -7.81
N SER A 66 2.09 -3.81 -7.97
CA SER A 66 1.52 -4.81 -8.89
C SER A 66 0.51 -5.71 -8.18
N ASN A 67 -0.61 -6.00 -8.83
CA ASN A 67 -1.59 -6.97 -8.37
C ASN A 67 -1.19 -8.41 -8.75
N PHE A 68 -1.79 -9.39 -8.07
CA PHE A 68 -1.50 -10.81 -8.26
C PHE A 68 -2.38 -11.40 -9.37
N SER A 69 -1.76 -12.14 -10.29
CA SER A 69 -2.49 -12.77 -11.40
C SER A 69 -3.41 -13.87 -10.88
N ILE A 70 -4.69 -13.82 -11.27
CA ILE A 70 -5.70 -14.84 -10.92
C ILE A 70 -5.86 -15.91 -12.00
N GLY A 71 -5.25 -15.75 -13.17
CA GLY A 71 -5.34 -16.73 -14.23
C GLY A 71 -4.38 -16.47 -15.37
N ARG A 72 -4.37 -17.36 -16.37
CA ARG A 72 -3.46 -17.30 -17.53
C ARG A 72 -3.78 -16.18 -18.51
N LYS A 73 -5.02 -15.67 -18.50
CA LYS A 73 -5.49 -14.66 -19.46
C LYS A 73 -5.09 -13.26 -18.99
N ARG A 74 -4.19 -12.62 -19.73
CA ARG A 74 -3.74 -11.24 -19.47
C ARG A 74 -4.89 -10.25 -19.31
N ASP A 75 -5.91 -10.33 -20.16
CA ASP A 75 -7.07 -9.44 -20.11
C ASP A 75 -7.87 -9.56 -18.80
N PHE A 76 -7.88 -10.75 -18.20
CA PHE A 76 -8.55 -10.96 -16.91
C PHE A 76 -7.78 -10.29 -15.78
N ASN A 77 -6.45 -10.47 -15.76
CA ASN A 77 -5.60 -9.83 -14.76
C ASN A 77 -5.67 -8.29 -14.91
N GLN A 78 -5.57 -7.76 -16.13
CA GLN A 78 -5.72 -6.31 -16.37
C GLN A 78 -7.08 -5.77 -15.94
N LYS A 79 -8.15 -6.55 -16.15
CA LYS A 79 -9.48 -6.15 -15.70
C LYS A 79 -9.58 -6.17 -14.18
N LEU A 80 -9.03 -7.19 -13.53
CA LEU A 80 -8.95 -7.26 -12.08
C LEU A 80 -8.20 -6.04 -11.52
N ASP A 81 -7.04 -5.71 -12.09
CA ASP A 81 -6.22 -4.59 -11.65
C ASP A 81 -7.00 -3.27 -11.68
N ARG A 82 -7.69 -3.00 -12.80
CA ARG A 82 -8.52 -1.80 -12.93
C ARG A 82 -9.66 -1.78 -11.93
N LEU A 83 -10.35 -2.90 -11.72
CA LEU A 83 -11.47 -2.95 -10.78
C LEU A 83 -11.02 -2.77 -9.32
N CYS A 84 -9.88 -3.36 -8.96
CA CYS A 84 -9.29 -3.23 -7.63
C CYS A 84 -8.80 -1.80 -7.38
N ASN A 85 -7.98 -1.24 -8.29
CA ASN A 85 -7.40 0.09 -8.14
C ASN A 85 -8.45 1.21 -8.20
N GLN A 86 -9.61 0.97 -8.82
CA GLN A 86 -10.74 1.90 -8.85
C GLN A 86 -11.75 1.65 -7.72
N HIS A 87 -11.46 0.75 -6.77
CA HIS A 87 -12.33 0.38 -5.66
C HIS A 87 -13.74 -0.08 -6.10
N GLN A 88 -13.85 -0.68 -7.29
CA GLN A 88 -15.12 -1.16 -7.85
C GLN A 88 -15.45 -2.57 -7.34
N TYR A 89 -15.55 -2.74 -6.01
CA TYR A 89 -15.64 -4.04 -5.35
C TYR A 89 -16.85 -4.87 -5.77
N GLN A 90 -18.01 -4.24 -6.02
CA GLN A 90 -19.18 -4.97 -6.55
C GLN A 90 -18.88 -5.59 -7.93
N LYS A 91 -18.29 -4.81 -8.84
CA LYS A 91 -17.94 -5.31 -10.18
C LYS A 91 -16.81 -6.33 -10.13
N LEU A 92 -15.87 -6.19 -9.19
CA LEU A 92 -14.82 -7.17 -8.94
C LEU A 92 -15.43 -8.50 -8.50
N PHE A 93 -16.34 -8.48 -7.53
CA PHE A 93 -17.07 -9.65 -7.06
C PHE A 93 -17.84 -10.35 -8.19
N ASP A 94 -18.64 -9.59 -8.97
CA ASP A 94 -19.39 -10.13 -10.10
C ASP A 94 -18.47 -10.69 -11.20
N PHE A 95 -17.28 -10.11 -11.37
CA PHE A 95 -16.29 -10.58 -12.33
C PHE A 95 -15.65 -11.90 -11.89
N LEU A 96 -15.25 -12.01 -10.63
CA LEU A 96 -14.61 -13.21 -10.07
C LEU A 96 -15.53 -14.43 -10.12
N GLN A 97 -16.84 -14.25 -9.96
CA GLN A 97 -17.81 -15.36 -10.00
C GLN A 97 -18.10 -15.93 -11.40
N LYS A 98 -17.57 -15.33 -12.47
CA LYS A 98 -17.86 -15.82 -13.82
C LYS A 98 -17.21 -17.20 -14.04
N PRO A 99 -17.95 -18.19 -14.60
CA PRO A 99 -17.38 -19.50 -14.92
C PRO A 99 -16.09 -19.40 -15.74
N SER A 100 -16.08 -18.48 -16.72
CA SER A 100 -14.90 -18.25 -17.55
C SER A 100 -13.64 -17.82 -16.79
N VAL A 101 -13.80 -17.13 -15.65
CA VAL A 101 -12.69 -16.69 -14.79
C VAL A 101 -12.20 -17.85 -13.93
N LEU A 102 -13.13 -18.61 -13.33
CA LEU A 102 -12.82 -19.84 -12.59
C LEU A 102 -12.07 -20.85 -13.47
N ASP A 103 -12.52 -21.06 -14.70
CA ASP A 103 -11.88 -21.96 -15.68
C ASP A 103 -10.48 -21.50 -16.12
N ALA A 104 -10.10 -20.25 -15.83
CA ALA A 104 -8.80 -19.69 -16.19
C ALA A 104 -7.74 -19.82 -15.08
N ILE A 105 -8.12 -20.35 -13.91
CA ILE A 105 -7.24 -20.62 -12.76
C ILE A 105 -6.56 -21.98 -12.99
N GLU A 106 -5.22 -22.01 -13.00
CA GLU A 106 -4.43 -23.21 -13.30
C GLU A 106 -3.46 -23.62 -12.19
N THR A 107 -3.06 -22.67 -11.34
CA THR A 107 -1.99 -22.88 -10.36
C THR A 107 -2.44 -22.52 -8.94
N ASN A 108 -1.82 -23.13 -7.94
CA ASN A 108 -2.06 -22.80 -6.54
C ASN A 108 -1.87 -21.31 -6.23
N GLY A 109 -0.89 -20.65 -6.86
CA GLY A 109 -0.67 -19.20 -6.70
C GLY A 109 -1.83 -18.36 -7.27
N GLN A 110 -2.38 -18.77 -8.41
CA GLN A 110 -3.58 -18.14 -8.97
C GLN A 110 -4.82 -18.41 -8.12
N THR A 111 -4.97 -19.62 -7.58
CA THR A 111 -6.04 -19.97 -6.63
C THR A 111 -5.94 -19.13 -5.36
N GLN A 112 -4.73 -18.96 -4.81
CA GLN A 112 -4.46 -18.10 -3.67
C GLN A 112 -4.90 -16.66 -3.96
N ALA A 113 -4.48 -16.10 -5.11
CA ALA A 113 -4.84 -14.74 -5.52
C ALA A 113 -6.35 -14.58 -5.72
N TYR A 114 -6.99 -15.56 -6.37
CA TYR A 114 -8.43 -15.57 -6.59
C TYR A 114 -9.20 -15.45 -5.27
N TYR A 115 -8.92 -16.32 -4.30
CA TYR A 115 -9.59 -16.29 -3.01
C TYR A 115 -9.25 -15.05 -2.19
N TYR A 116 -8.03 -14.52 -2.31
CA TYR A 116 -7.65 -13.25 -1.70
C TYR A 116 -8.54 -12.11 -2.20
N TYR A 117 -8.64 -11.92 -3.53
CA TYR A 117 -9.47 -10.86 -4.10
C TYR A 117 -10.97 -11.08 -3.88
N LEU A 118 -11.42 -12.35 -3.84
CA LEU A 118 -12.80 -12.66 -3.47
C LEU A 118 -13.10 -12.22 -2.04
N GLY A 119 -12.23 -12.58 -1.09
CA GLY A 119 -12.34 -12.16 0.31
C GLY A 119 -12.34 -10.64 0.46
N VAL A 120 -11.39 -9.94 -0.19
CA VAL A 120 -11.35 -8.46 -0.23
C VAL A 120 -12.67 -7.88 -0.76
N SER A 121 -13.17 -8.39 -1.89
CA SER A 121 -14.43 -7.90 -2.47
C SER A 121 -15.63 -8.09 -1.55
N LYS A 122 -15.78 -9.27 -0.93
CA LYS A 122 -16.87 -9.56 0.00
C LYS A 122 -16.80 -8.71 1.26
N TRP A 123 -15.60 -8.46 1.77
CA TRP A 123 -15.39 -7.64 2.95
C TRP A 123 -15.85 -6.19 2.72
N HIS A 124 -15.46 -5.58 1.60
CA HIS A 124 -15.91 -4.22 1.25
C HIS A 124 -17.41 -4.14 0.90
N LEU A 125 -18.03 -5.26 0.53
CA LEU A 125 -19.48 -5.37 0.33
C LEU A 125 -20.23 -5.67 1.64
N GLN A 126 -19.55 -5.65 2.79
CA GLN A 126 -20.13 -5.92 4.11
C GLN A 126 -20.88 -7.25 4.18
N GLN A 127 -20.38 -8.26 3.47
CA GLN A 127 -20.88 -9.63 3.60
C GLN A 127 -20.49 -10.21 4.97
N GLY A 128 -21.09 -11.34 5.34
CA GLY A 128 -20.85 -11.98 6.63
C GLY A 128 -19.36 -12.23 6.89
N LEU A 129 -18.84 -11.73 8.02
CA LEU A 129 -17.41 -11.83 8.37
C LEU A 129 -16.89 -13.28 8.40
N GLN A 130 -17.75 -14.26 8.69
CA GLN A 130 -17.40 -15.68 8.64
C GLN A 130 -17.10 -16.14 7.20
N ASP A 131 -17.90 -15.70 6.22
CA ASP A 131 -17.69 -16.04 4.81
C ASP A 131 -16.44 -15.36 4.26
N VAL A 132 -16.19 -14.11 4.65
CA VAL A 132 -14.96 -13.38 4.34
C VAL A 132 -13.74 -14.11 4.91
N ALA A 133 -13.82 -14.53 6.19
CA ALA A 133 -12.75 -15.27 6.83
C ALA A 133 -12.49 -16.62 6.13
N ALA A 134 -13.54 -17.30 5.65
CA ALA A 134 -13.42 -18.55 4.91
C ALA A 134 -12.65 -18.36 3.58
N ASP A 135 -12.93 -17.29 2.83
CA ASP A 135 -12.19 -16.99 1.60
C ASP A 135 -10.70 -16.73 1.88
N PHE A 136 -10.37 -15.93 2.90
CA PHE A 136 -8.96 -15.72 3.25
C PHE A 136 -8.28 -17.00 3.74
N GLN A 137 -9.00 -17.90 4.42
CA GLN A 137 -8.47 -19.21 4.79
C GLN A 137 -8.20 -20.09 3.57
N LEU A 138 -9.09 -20.09 2.56
CA LEU A 138 -8.87 -20.79 1.29
C LEU A 138 -7.69 -20.22 0.52
N SER A 139 -7.51 -18.90 0.55
CA SER A 139 -6.32 -18.24 0.00
C SER A 139 -5.05 -18.77 0.68
N LEU A 140 -4.98 -18.73 2.01
CA LEU A 140 -3.82 -19.19 2.76
C LEU A 140 -3.55 -20.70 2.60
N ALA A 141 -4.60 -21.52 2.49
CA ALA A 141 -4.48 -22.95 2.23
C ALA A 141 -3.93 -23.26 0.83
N SER A 142 -4.07 -22.32 -0.11
CA SER A 142 -3.54 -22.42 -1.48
C SER A 142 -2.12 -21.86 -1.61
N ALA A 143 -1.54 -21.32 -0.54
CA ALA A 143 -0.20 -20.74 -0.58
C ALA A 143 0.88 -21.81 -0.82
N GLN A 144 1.94 -21.44 -1.55
CA GLN A 144 3.09 -22.32 -1.74
C GLN A 144 3.95 -22.38 -0.46
N PRO A 145 4.46 -23.56 -0.06
CA PRO A 145 5.13 -23.74 1.22
C PRO A 145 6.61 -23.30 1.25
N THR A 146 7.18 -22.88 0.12
CA THR A 146 8.64 -22.68 -0.01
C THR A 146 9.14 -21.37 0.62
N HIS A 147 8.33 -20.31 0.60
CA HIS A 147 8.67 -19.01 1.17
C HIS A 147 7.41 -18.21 1.52
N LEU A 148 7.54 -17.31 2.51
CA LEU A 148 6.43 -16.44 2.93
C LEU A 148 6.26 -15.27 1.94
N SER A 149 5.52 -15.52 0.86
CA SER A 149 5.22 -14.53 -0.18
C SER A 149 4.45 -13.31 0.35
N VAL A 150 4.52 -12.20 -0.37
CA VAL A 150 3.76 -10.98 -0.05
C VAL A 150 2.27 -11.24 -0.02
N LEU A 151 1.73 -11.99 -0.99
CA LEU A 151 0.32 -12.37 -1.00
C LEU A 151 -0.08 -13.19 0.22
N THR A 152 0.78 -14.08 0.69
CA THR A 152 0.54 -14.83 1.94
C THR A 152 0.51 -13.91 3.15
N ARG A 153 1.43 -12.94 3.24
CA ARG A 153 1.44 -11.94 4.32
C ARG A 153 0.17 -11.08 4.30
N LEU A 154 -0.27 -10.63 3.12
CA LEU A 154 -1.51 -9.87 2.96
C LEU A 154 -2.75 -10.69 3.32
N GLY A 155 -2.80 -11.97 2.93
CA GLY A 155 -3.87 -12.89 3.32
C GLY A 155 -3.93 -13.10 4.84
N MET A 156 -2.78 -13.25 5.50
CA MET A 156 -2.69 -13.37 6.95
C MET A 156 -3.16 -12.10 7.65
N MET A 157 -2.72 -10.92 7.19
CA MET A 157 -3.16 -9.63 7.75
C MET A 157 -4.66 -9.38 7.56
N SER A 158 -5.18 -9.70 6.38
CA SER A 158 -6.61 -9.52 6.08
C SER A 158 -7.47 -10.45 6.95
N LEU A 159 -7.05 -11.72 7.12
CA LEU A 159 -7.71 -12.64 8.04
C LEU A 159 -7.57 -12.19 9.50
N ALA A 160 -6.42 -11.64 9.89
CA ALA A 160 -6.21 -11.12 11.24
C ALA A 160 -7.19 -9.98 11.53
N MET A 161 -7.36 -9.04 10.61
CA MET A 161 -8.32 -7.94 10.75
C MET A 161 -9.76 -8.44 10.89
N VAL A 162 -10.19 -9.37 10.04
CA VAL A 162 -11.54 -9.98 10.15
C VAL A 162 -11.70 -10.71 11.49
N ARG A 163 -10.65 -11.40 11.97
CA ARG A 163 -10.65 -12.06 13.28
C ARG A 163 -10.70 -11.06 14.44
N THR A 164 -10.07 -9.90 14.32
CA THR A 164 -10.22 -8.81 15.29
C THR A 164 -11.67 -8.34 15.37
N GLN A 165 -12.32 -8.11 14.23
CA GLN A 165 -13.74 -7.72 14.17
C GLN A 165 -14.69 -8.79 14.73
N LEU A 166 -14.31 -10.07 14.62
CA LEU A 166 -15.01 -11.21 15.23
C LEU A 166 -14.69 -11.41 16.73
N GLY A 167 -13.85 -10.57 17.35
CA GLY A 167 -13.41 -10.70 18.73
C GLY A 167 -12.40 -11.83 19.00
N GLN A 168 -11.83 -12.43 17.94
CA GLN A 168 -10.89 -13.56 18.03
C GLN A 168 -9.43 -13.09 18.17
N LEU A 169 -9.17 -12.26 19.18
CA LEU A 169 -7.92 -11.50 19.33
C LEU A 169 -6.64 -12.35 19.30
N ARG A 170 -6.58 -13.46 20.06
CA ARG A 170 -5.39 -14.36 20.08
C ARG A 170 -5.03 -14.89 18.70
N SER A 171 -6.07 -15.15 17.91
CA SER A 171 -5.94 -15.71 16.57
C SER A 171 -5.46 -14.65 15.58
N SER A 172 -5.95 -13.41 15.74
CA SER A 172 -5.47 -12.23 15.01
C SER A 172 -4.00 -11.93 15.31
N GLU A 173 -3.61 -11.88 16.59
CA GLU A 173 -2.21 -11.63 17.00
C GLU A 173 -1.24 -12.68 16.44
N LYS A 174 -1.64 -13.96 16.43
CA LYS A 174 -0.82 -15.03 15.85
C LYS A 174 -0.60 -14.82 14.35
N LEU A 175 -1.65 -14.47 13.60
CA LEU A 175 -1.55 -14.23 12.16
C LEU A 175 -0.71 -12.98 11.86
N LEU A 176 -0.90 -11.90 12.62
CA LEU A 176 -0.08 -10.69 12.51
C LEU A 176 1.40 -11.02 12.73
N ALA A 177 1.73 -11.73 13.81
CA ALA A 177 3.11 -12.13 14.11
C ALA A 177 3.73 -13.00 13.00
N GLN A 178 2.95 -13.92 12.43
CA GLN A 178 3.40 -14.73 11.28
C GLN A 178 3.62 -13.87 10.03
N ALA A 179 2.70 -12.96 9.73
CA ALA A 179 2.74 -12.10 8.55
C ALA A 179 3.93 -11.14 8.53
N VAL A 180 4.46 -10.74 9.69
CA VAL A 180 5.61 -9.83 9.82
C VAL A 180 6.93 -10.55 10.06
N SER A 181 6.94 -11.88 10.22
CA SER A 181 8.18 -12.65 10.40
C SER A 181 9.15 -12.39 9.26
N ASP A 182 10.37 -11.98 9.57
CA ASP A 182 11.45 -11.75 8.60
C ASP A 182 11.08 -10.75 7.49
N ILE A 183 10.10 -9.87 7.71
CA ILE A 183 9.66 -8.89 6.70
C ILE A 183 10.77 -7.89 6.34
N GLU A 184 11.62 -7.55 7.31
CA GLU A 184 12.72 -6.59 7.14
C GLU A 184 13.87 -7.14 6.30
N THR A 185 13.96 -8.47 6.15
CA THR A 185 15.00 -9.16 5.36
C THR A 185 14.45 -9.83 4.09
N ALA A 186 13.15 -9.73 3.86
CA ALA A 186 12.50 -10.24 2.65
C ALA A 186 12.94 -9.44 1.40
N GLU A 187 12.85 -10.08 0.22
CA GLU A 187 12.99 -9.34 -1.04
C GLU A 187 11.89 -8.27 -1.11
N TYR A 188 12.28 -7.04 -1.41
CA TYR A 188 11.37 -5.91 -1.38
C TYR A 188 10.38 -5.96 -2.55
N GLU A 189 9.10 -5.84 -2.23
CA GLU A 189 8.00 -5.54 -3.15
C GLU A 189 7.15 -4.44 -2.52
N GLU A 190 6.63 -3.49 -3.31
CA GLU A 190 5.90 -2.34 -2.78
C GLU A 190 4.71 -2.75 -1.89
N ASN A 191 4.03 -3.85 -2.23
CA ASN A 191 2.91 -4.40 -1.46
C ASN A 191 3.27 -4.80 -0.01
N LEU A 192 4.56 -4.95 0.34
CA LEU A 192 4.98 -5.15 1.73
C LEU A 192 4.65 -3.94 2.61
N ASN A 193 4.59 -2.73 2.06
CA ASN A 193 4.22 -1.52 2.82
C ASN A 193 2.79 -1.64 3.39
N ILE A 194 1.88 -2.32 2.68
CA ILE A 194 0.50 -2.55 3.13
C ILE A 194 0.48 -3.40 4.41
N VAL A 195 1.44 -4.33 4.58
CA VAL A 195 1.51 -5.22 5.75
C VAL A 195 1.69 -4.40 7.03
N PHE A 196 2.55 -3.38 7.00
CA PHE A 196 2.75 -2.48 8.15
C PHE A 196 1.50 -1.65 8.46
N TYR A 197 0.84 -1.12 7.43
CA TYR A 197 -0.42 -0.40 7.59
C TYR A 197 -1.50 -1.27 8.24
N LEU A 198 -1.69 -2.50 7.74
CA LEU A 198 -2.67 -3.44 8.31
C LEU A 198 -2.31 -3.85 9.74
N ALA A 199 -1.02 -4.04 10.07
CA ALA A 199 -0.59 -4.31 11.44
C ALA A 199 -0.94 -3.15 12.39
N GLY A 200 -0.70 -1.92 11.94
CA GLY A 200 -1.11 -0.71 12.67
C GLY A 200 -2.62 -0.65 12.85
N LEU A 201 -3.38 -0.91 11.78
CA LEU A 201 -4.84 -0.85 11.82
C LEU A 201 -5.44 -1.92 12.76
N ILE A 202 -4.92 -3.15 12.74
CA ILE A 202 -5.32 -4.20 13.69
C ILE A 202 -5.09 -3.76 15.14
N CYS A 203 -3.96 -3.08 15.42
CA CYS A 203 -3.69 -2.54 16.75
C CYS A 203 -4.63 -1.40 17.10
N PHE A 204 -4.96 -0.53 16.15
CA PHE A 204 -5.87 0.61 16.33
C PHE A 204 -7.28 0.13 16.70
N GLU A 205 -7.83 -0.82 15.95
CA GLU A 205 -9.13 -1.45 16.24
C GLU A 205 -9.15 -2.20 17.59
N SER A 206 -7.98 -2.65 18.04
CA SER A 206 -7.83 -3.30 19.35
C SER A 206 -7.52 -2.29 20.47
N GLU A 207 -7.65 -0.98 20.21
CA GLU A 207 -7.36 0.12 21.14
C GLU A 207 -5.91 0.13 21.68
N HIS A 208 -4.97 -0.50 20.96
CA HIS A 208 -3.56 -0.55 21.31
C HIS A 208 -2.76 0.57 20.61
N TYR A 209 -3.11 1.83 20.88
CA TYR A 209 -2.61 3.01 20.16
C TYR A 209 -1.08 3.15 20.14
N ALA A 210 -0.39 2.82 21.23
CA ALA A 210 1.07 2.83 21.26
C ALA A 210 1.68 1.81 20.27
N LYS A 211 1.06 0.62 20.11
CA LYS A 211 1.49 -0.37 19.12
C LYS A 211 1.13 0.07 17.71
N THR A 212 0.00 0.75 17.52
CA THR A 212 -0.36 1.36 16.24
C THR A 212 0.72 2.32 15.77
N ALA A 213 1.10 3.29 16.61
CA ALA A 213 2.14 4.26 16.28
C ALA A 213 3.47 3.57 15.95
N ASN A 214 3.87 2.54 16.70
CA ASN A 214 5.08 1.78 16.41
C ASN A 214 5.05 1.11 15.03
N TRP A 215 3.95 0.41 14.70
CA TRP A 215 3.81 -0.24 13.39
C TRP A 215 3.78 0.76 12.24
N VAL A 216 3.08 1.88 12.42
CA VAL A 216 2.96 2.93 11.41
C VAL A 216 4.32 3.60 11.14
N LEU A 217 5.05 4.00 12.19
CA LEU A 217 6.38 4.58 12.05
C LEU A 217 7.37 3.59 11.42
N ARG A 218 7.34 2.32 11.82
CA ARG A 218 8.14 1.27 11.17
C ARG A 218 7.79 1.10 9.70
N GLY A 219 6.51 1.20 9.33
CA GLY A 219 6.07 1.16 7.94
C GLY A 219 6.57 2.34 7.12
N ILE A 220 6.58 3.54 7.71
CA ILE A 220 7.14 4.76 7.08
C ILE A 220 8.65 4.59 6.86
N ASP A 221 9.39 4.13 7.88
CA ASP A 221 10.82 3.87 7.78
C ASP A 221 11.13 2.78 6.75
N PHE A 222 10.32 1.71 6.72
CA PHE A 222 10.45 0.62 5.75
C PHE A 222 10.21 1.09 4.32
N ALA A 223 9.12 1.83 4.06
CA ALA A 223 8.81 2.35 2.73
C ALA A 223 9.89 3.33 2.25
N THR A 224 10.26 4.30 3.10
CA THR A 224 11.27 5.32 2.75
C THR A 224 12.68 4.74 2.61
N GLY A 225 13.05 3.75 3.43
CA GLY A 225 14.32 3.03 3.32
C GLY A 225 14.47 2.24 2.01
N HIS A 226 13.35 1.91 1.36
CA HIS A 226 13.30 1.26 0.04
C HIS A 226 12.97 2.22 -1.10
N ASP A 227 13.11 3.54 -0.88
CA ASP A 227 12.80 4.59 -1.87
C ASP A 227 11.34 4.56 -2.39
N SER A 228 10.42 3.99 -1.61
CA SER A 228 9.00 3.86 -1.96
C SER A 228 8.13 4.90 -1.28
N HIS A 229 7.13 5.35 -2.01
CA HIS A 229 6.13 6.31 -1.55
C HIS A 229 4.77 5.63 -1.31
N TYR A 230 4.63 4.39 -1.77
CA TYR A 230 3.38 3.65 -1.69
C TYR A 230 2.99 3.43 -0.24
N MET A 231 1.72 3.71 0.08
CA MET A 231 1.11 3.66 1.41
C MET A 231 1.54 4.76 2.39
N LEU A 232 2.41 5.70 2.01
CA LEU A 232 2.81 6.77 2.94
C LEU A 232 1.63 7.67 3.33
N ALA A 233 0.71 7.99 2.41
CA ALA A 233 -0.47 8.79 2.76
C ALA A 233 -1.33 8.07 3.80
N ASN A 234 -1.54 6.76 3.58
CA ASN A 234 -2.33 5.89 4.45
C ASN A 234 -1.68 5.72 5.84
N LEU A 235 -0.37 5.53 5.88
CA LEU A 235 0.40 5.41 7.13
C LEU A 235 0.34 6.72 7.94
N TYR A 236 0.61 7.88 7.31
CA TYR A 236 0.51 9.16 7.99
C TYR A 236 -0.91 9.49 8.44
N TYR A 237 -1.93 9.12 7.64
CA TYR A 237 -3.33 9.28 8.03
C TYR A 237 -3.66 8.47 9.30
N LEU A 238 -3.24 7.21 9.36
CA LEU A 238 -3.43 6.37 10.55
C LEU A 238 -2.63 6.91 11.76
N LEU A 239 -1.45 7.47 11.54
CA LEU A 239 -0.68 8.14 12.60
C LEU A 239 -1.43 9.35 13.16
N ALA A 240 -1.98 10.20 12.29
CA ALA A 240 -2.76 11.38 12.69
C ALA A 240 -3.98 10.97 13.52
N ARG A 241 -4.73 9.97 13.05
CA ARG A 241 -5.87 9.37 13.76
C ARG A 241 -5.48 8.81 15.14
N THR A 242 -4.31 8.18 15.23
CA THR A 242 -3.79 7.65 16.51
C THR A 242 -3.43 8.80 17.46
N ALA A 243 -2.78 9.85 16.96
CA ALA A 243 -2.41 11.03 17.74
C ALA A 243 -3.63 11.85 18.20
N GLU A 244 -4.69 11.88 17.39
CA GLU A 244 -5.99 12.49 17.74
C GLU A 244 -6.58 11.83 19.00
N VAL A 245 -6.62 10.51 19.03
CA VAL A 245 -7.15 9.73 20.17
C VAL A 245 -6.28 9.89 21.43
N GLU A 246 -4.96 9.93 21.26
CA GLU A 246 -4.00 10.11 22.37
C GLU A 246 -3.84 11.59 22.80
N VAL A 247 -4.56 12.53 22.17
CA VAL A 247 -4.52 13.99 22.44
C VAL A 247 -3.12 14.59 22.25
N GLN A 248 -2.39 14.10 21.25
CA GLN A 248 -1.04 14.55 20.87
C GLN A 248 -1.10 15.51 19.67
N LEU A 249 -1.59 16.73 19.91
CA LEU A 249 -1.93 17.71 18.86
C LEU A 249 -0.76 18.03 17.91
N ASP A 250 0.46 18.18 18.42
CA ASP A 250 1.63 18.49 17.58
C ASP A 250 1.94 17.36 16.57
N ILE A 251 1.76 16.10 16.99
CA ILE A 251 1.99 14.93 16.12
C ILE A 251 0.83 14.75 15.14
N HIS A 252 -0.39 15.03 15.59
CA HIS A 252 -1.58 15.02 14.75
C HIS A 252 -1.43 15.96 13.56
N ASP A 253 -1.08 17.23 13.80
CA ASP A 253 -1.03 18.25 12.74
C ASP A 253 0.06 17.95 11.69
N ASP A 254 1.27 17.55 12.12
CA ASP A 254 2.36 17.14 11.20
C ASP A 254 1.96 15.90 10.38
N ALA A 255 1.39 14.88 11.04
CA ALA A 255 0.97 13.66 10.35
C ALA A 255 -0.17 13.92 9.36
N GLN A 256 -1.14 14.76 9.70
CA GLN A 256 -2.25 15.11 8.83
C GLN A 256 -1.79 15.93 7.62
N GLU A 257 -0.89 16.89 7.82
CA GLU A 257 -0.29 17.66 6.71
C GLU A 257 0.43 16.71 5.74
N ARG A 258 1.24 15.79 6.25
CA ARG A 258 1.95 14.81 5.42
C ARG A 258 0.98 13.89 4.67
N ALA A 259 -0.04 13.35 5.33
CA ALA A 259 -1.04 12.50 4.70
C ALA A 259 -1.73 13.20 3.51
N LYS A 260 -2.13 14.47 3.70
CA LYS A 260 -2.72 15.29 2.65
C LYS A 260 -1.76 15.51 1.49
N ILE A 261 -0.50 15.81 1.77
CA ILE A 261 0.49 16.02 0.72
C ILE A 261 0.72 14.73 -0.08
N PHE A 262 0.92 13.59 0.57
CA PHE A 262 1.10 12.31 -0.14
C PHE A 262 -0.15 11.93 -0.96
N THR A 263 -1.35 12.22 -0.45
CA THR A 263 -2.61 12.05 -1.19
C THR A 263 -2.65 12.91 -2.46
N GLU A 264 -2.34 14.21 -2.36
CA GLU A 264 -2.28 15.12 -3.51
C GLU A 264 -1.19 14.72 -4.52
N LEU A 265 -0.08 14.20 -4.02
CA LEU A 265 1.11 13.84 -4.79
C LEU A 265 1.05 12.50 -5.46
N PHE A 266 0.34 11.52 -4.92
CA PHE A 266 0.40 10.15 -5.44
C PHE A 266 -0.99 9.63 -5.79
N HIS A 267 -2.01 10.50 -5.70
CA HIS A 267 -3.42 10.16 -5.86
C HIS A 267 -3.83 8.96 -4.98
N GLU A 268 -3.08 8.70 -3.91
CA GLU A 268 -3.46 7.75 -2.89
C GLU A 268 -4.72 8.29 -2.21
N LYS A 269 -5.78 7.49 -2.18
CA LYS A 269 -6.96 7.82 -1.38
C LYS A 269 -6.79 7.12 -0.04
N PRO A 270 -6.56 7.86 1.07
CA PRO A 270 -6.56 7.25 2.39
C PRO A 270 -7.89 6.53 2.61
N TYR A 271 -7.85 5.40 3.32
CA TYR A 271 -9.09 4.74 3.74
C TYR A 271 -9.75 5.58 4.84
N GLU A 272 -10.79 6.34 4.46
CA GLU A 272 -11.49 7.26 5.38
C GLU A 272 -12.51 6.55 6.30
N ASN A 273 -13.00 5.38 5.88
CA ASN A 273 -13.94 4.57 6.65
C ASN A 273 -13.21 3.33 7.17
N PHE A 274 -12.96 3.30 8.47
CA PHE A 274 -12.56 2.11 9.21
C PHE A 274 -13.81 1.33 9.64
#